data_AF-A0A929DBM9-F1
#
_entry.id   AF-A0A929DBM9-F1
#
_cell.length_a   1.000
_cell.length_b   1.000
_cell.length_c   1.000
_cell.angle_alpha   90.00
_cell.angle_beta   90.00
_cell.angle_gamma   90.00
#
_symmetry.space_group_name_H-M   'P 1'
#
loop_
_entity.id
_entity.type
_entity.pdbx_description
1 polymer ?
#
loop_
_entity_poly.entity_id
_entity_poly.type
_entity_poly.pdbx_seq_one_letter_code
_entity_poly.pdbx_strand_id
1 'polypeptide(L)'
;LLECLTYRWRGHVGPRYDIDKDLRSQAELDRWMARCPIRMLERHLLEECGIAPAVVEELRRQIAEAVEQCVAHARGGRCPSPNTLLRREGDACEGAR
;
A
#
# COMPACT_ATOMS: atom_id res chain seq x y z
N LEU A 1 26.40 2.21 11.09
CA LEU A 1 25.04 1.72 11.38
C LEU A 1 24.05 2.82 10.98
N LEU A 2 22.94 2.48 10.32
CA LEU A 2 21.86 3.42 9.97
C LEU A 2 20.56 2.90 10.60
N GLU A 3 19.88 3.75 11.36
CA GLU A 3 18.59 3.44 11.97
C GLU A 3 17.53 4.41 11.45
N CYS A 4 16.43 3.87 10.91
CA CYS A 4 15.33 4.65 10.35
C CYS A 4 14.11 4.53 11.26
N LEU A 5 13.89 5.54 12.11
CA LEU A 5 12.74 5.59 13.00
C LEU A 5 11.45 5.86 12.20
N THR A 6 10.70 4.79 11.93
CA THR A 6 9.44 4.81 11.19
C THR A 6 8.28 4.30 12.03
N TYR A 7 7.07 4.35 11.49
CA TYR A 7 5.86 3.92 12.19
C TYR A 7 4.89 3.15 11.30
N ARG A 8 4.44 1.99 11.80
CA ARG A 8 3.41 1.17 11.14
C ARG A 8 2.02 1.63 11.58
N TRP A 9 1.29 2.23 10.66
CA TRP A 9 -0.04 2.77 10.97
C TRP A 9 -1.05 1.68 11.23
N ARG A 10 -1.03 0.58 10.48
CA ARG A 10 -1.93 -0.55 10.71
C ARG A 10 -1.32 -1.56 11.68
N GLY A 11 -2.14 -2.54 12.05
CA GLY A 11 -1.77 -3.67 12.89
C GLY A 11 -0.60 -4.46 12.34
N HIS A 12 -0.13 -5.44 13.11
CA HIS A 12 0.94 -6.32 12.63
C HIS A 12 0.52 -7.07 11.36
N VAL A 13 -0.75 -7.46 11.30
CA VAL A 13 -1.38 -8.11 10.17
C VAL A 13 -2.77 -7.54 9.92
N GLY A 14 -3.23 -7.64 8.68
CA GLY A 14 -4.58 -7.24 8.30
C GLY A 14 -4.80 -5.72 8.26
N PRO A 15 -6.05 -5.29 8.01
CA PRO A 15 -6.34 -3.91 7.67
C PRO A 15 -6.59 -3.00 8.89
N ARG A 16 -6.62 -3.51 10.12
CA ARG A 16 -7.04 -2.74 11.30
C ARG A 16 -5.93 -1.85 11.84
N TYR A 17 -6.29 -0.88 12.69
CA TYR A 17 -5.34 -0.01 13.40
C TYR A 17 -5.03 -0.50 14.82
N ASP A 18 -5.59 -1.62 15.28
CA ASP A 18 -5.29 -2.26 16.58
C ASP A 18 -5.31 -1.31 17.80
N ILE A 19 -6.06 -0.21 17.73
CA ILE A 19 -6.28 0.70 18.86
C ILE A 19 -7.16 0.03 19.93
N ASP A 20 -8.01 -0.91 19.50
CA ASP A 20 -8.89 -1.73 20.35
C ASP A 20 -8.18 -2.91 21.04
N LYS A 21 -6.86 -3.04 20.87
CA LYS A 21 -6.07 -4.16 21.39
C LYS A 21 -5.22 -3.82 22.60
N ASP A 22 -5.33 -2.59 23.13
CA ASP A 22 -4.50 -2.06 24.22
C ASP A 22 -2.97 -2.13 23.96
N LEU A 23 -2.57 -2.29 22.68
CA LEU A 23 -1.16 -2.35 22.27
C LEU A 23 -0.55 -0.96 22.05
N ARG A 24 -1.41 0.05 21.84
CA ARG A 24 -1.04 1.45 21.62
C ARG A 24 -2.23 2.36 21.85
N SER A 25 -1.96 3.65 22.04
CA SER A 25 -3.00 4.67 22.17
C SER A 25 -3.34 5.33 20.83
N GLN A 26 -4.55 5.86 20.71
CA GLN A 26 -4.93 6.72 19.58
C GLN A 26 -3.98 7.93 19.46
N ALA A 27 -3.62 8.55 20.59
CA ALA A 27 -2.72 9.70 20.64
C ALA A 27 -1.31 9.39 20.13
N GLU A 28 -0.81 8.17 20.31
CA GLU A 28 0.45 7.73 19.71
C GLU A 28 0.33 7.62 18.18
N LEU A 29 -0.71 6.96 17.68
CA LEU A 29 -0.95 6.82 16.24
C LEU A 29 -1.08 8.20 15.56
N ASP A 30 -1.87 9.11 16.14
CA ASP A 30 -2.07 10.45 15.59
C ASP A 30 -0.77 11.25 15.51
N ARG A 31 0.06 11.18 16.56
CA ARG A 31 1.39 11.83 16.58
C ARG A 31 2.28 11.34 15.44
N TRP A 32 2.23 10.06 15.12
CA TRP A 32 3.00 9.50 14.01
C TRP A 32 2.38 9.75 12.63
N MET A 33 1.05 9.73 12.52
CA MET A 33 0.36 10.09 11.28
C MET A 33 0.59 11.56 10.89
N ALA A 34 0.72 12.46 11.86
CA ALA A 34 1.09 13.85 11.62
C ALA A 34 2.49 13.99 10.96
N ARG A 35 3.36 12.99 11.12
CA ARG A 35 4.70 12.90 10.52
C ARG A 35 4.71 12.06 9.23
N CYS A 36 3.59 12.00 8.51
CA CYS A 36 3.49 11.25 7.26
C CYS A 36 4.57 11.70 6.25
N PRO A 37 5.49 10.81 5.83
CA PRO A 37 6.58 11.19 4.92
C PRO A 37 6.06 11.62 3.55
N ILE A 38 4.93 11.07 3.09
CA ILE A 38 4.30 11.45 1.82
C ILE A 38 3.81 12.90 1.89
N ARG A 39 3.10 13.30 2.96
CA ARG A 39 2.62 14.68 3.13
C ARG A 39 3.77 15.66 3.28
N MET A 40 4.84 15.25 3.98
CA MET A 40 6.04 16.08 4.13
C MET A 40 6.73 16.30 2.79
N LEU A 41 6.91 15.24 2.00
CA LEU A 41 7.51 15.32 0.67
C LEU A 41 6.65 16.15 -0.28
N GLU A 42 5.34 15.94 -0.30
CA GLU A 42 4.41 16.73 -1.13
C GLU A 42 4.52 18.22 -0.82
N ARG A 43 4.50 18.59 0.46
CA ARG A 43 4.69 19.98 0.88
C ARG A 43 6.02 20.54 0.37
N HIS A 44 7.11 19.80 0.57
CA HIS A 44 8.44 20.20 0.09
C HIS A 44 8.47 20.39 -1.44
N LEU A 45 7.84 19.50 -2.20
CA LEU A 45 7.79 19.59 -3.66
C LEU A 45 7.01 20.82 -4.14
N LEU A 46 5.90 21.14 -3.48
CA LEU A 46 5.04 22.27 -3.84
C LEU A 46 5.65 23.61 -3.42
N GLU A 47 6.17 23.70 -2.20
CA GLU A 47 6.62 24.95 -1.59
C GLU A 47 8.07 25.29 -1.96
N GLU A 48 8.95 24.29 -2.04
CA GLU A 48 10.40 24.51 -2.18
C GLU A 48 10.91 24.12 -3.57
N CYS A 49 10.32 23.10 -4.21
CA CYS A 49 10.75 22.66 -5.55
C CYS A 49 9.92 23.26 -6.70
N GLY A 50 8.86 24.02 -6.40
CA GLY A 50 8.02 24.69 -7.41
C GLY A 50 7.21 23.75 -8.32
N ILE A 51 6.95 22.51 -7.87
CA ILE A 51 6.08 21.59 -8.59
C ILE A 51 4.65 22.15 -8.58
N ALA A 52 4.00 22.18 -9.75
CA ALA A 52 2.62 22.62 -9.84
C ALA A 52 1.68 21.62 -9.13
N PRO A 53 0.70 22.08 -8.33
CA PRO A 53 -0.28 21.21 -7.68
C PRO A 53 -0.97 20.23 -8.63
N ALA A 54 -1.24 20.67 -9.87
CA ALA A 54 -1.83 19.83 -10.91
C ALA A 54 -1.02 18.56 -11.24
N VAL A 55 0.30 18.61 -11.10
CA VAL A 55 1.17 17.44 -11.31
C VAL A 55 0.96 16.39 -10.22
N VAL A 56 0.86 16.84 -8.97
CA VAL A 56 0.61 15.94 -7.82
C VAL A 56 -0.77 15.29 -7.95
N GLU A 57 -1.78 16.06 -8.33
CA GLU A 57 -3.14 15.53 -8.54
C GLU A 57 -3.20 14.52 -9.70
N GLU A 58 -2.52 14.80 -10.81
CA GLU A 58 -2.44 13.88 -11.93
C GLU A 58 -1.71 12.57 -11.55
N LEU A 59 -0.62 12.65 -10.79
CA LEU A 59 0.05 11.47 -10.26
C LEU A 59 -0.86 10.63 -9.36
N ARG A 60 -1.61 11.27 -8.45
CA ARG A 60 -2.59 10.58 -7.59
C ARG A 60 -3.65 9.87 -8.42
N ARG A 61 -4.18 10.52 -9.45
CA ARG A 61 -5.17 9.96 -10.37
C ARG A 61 -4.63 8.73 -11.09
N GLN A 62 -3.43 8.82 -11.68
CA GLN A 62 -2.80 7.71 -12.39
C GLN A 62 -2.53 6.51 -11.47
N ILE A 63 -2.05 6.76 -10.25
CA ILE A 63 -1.79 5.69 -9.27
C ILE A 63 -3.10 5.02 -8.84
N ALA A 64 -4.15 5.79 -8.56
CA ALA A 64 -5.45 5.24 -8.20
C ALA A 64 -6.02 4.35 -9.31
N GLU A 65 -5.94 4.81 -10.56
CA GLU A 65 -6.36 4.05 -11.73
C GLU A 65 -5.56 2.75 -11.89
N ALA A 66 -4.23 2.81 -11.76
CA ALA A 66 -3.36 1.63 -11.85
C ALA A 66 -3.66 0.60 -10.74
N VAL A 67 -3.93 1.05 -9.51
CA VAL A 67 -4.29 0.18 -8.39
C VAL A 67 -5.64 -0.50 -8.64
N GLU A 68 -6.65 0.25 -9.09
CA GLU A 68 -7.96 -0.31 -9.41
C GLU A 68 -7.89 -1.34 -10.54
N GLN A 69 -7.11 -1.06 -11.59
CA GLN A 69 -6.87 -2.01 -12.68
C GLN A 69 -6.20 -3.30 -12.17
N CYS A 70 -5.18 -3.19 -11.30
CA CYS A 70 -4.53 -4.35 -10.69
C CYS A 70 -5.51 -5.18 -9.84
N VAL A 71 -6.34 -4.52 -9.03
CA VAL A 71 -7.34 -5.18 -8.18
C VAL A 71 -8.41 -5.86 -9.03
N ALA A 72 -8.90 -5.20 -10.09
CA ALA A 72 -9.88 -5.77 -11.01
C ALA A 72 -9.32 -7.01 -11.73
N HIS A 73 -8.08 -6.93 -12.20
CA HIS A 73 -7.39 -8.08 -12.80
C HIS A 73 -7.26 -9.25 -11.82
N ALA A 74 -6.81 -8.99 -10.58
CA ALA A 74 -6.66 -10.02 -9.56
C ALA A 74 -7.99 -10.68 -9.19
N ARG A 75 -9.08 -9.90 -9.11
CA ARG A 75 -10.44 -10.42 -8.83
C ARG A 75 -11.05 -11.19 -10.00
N GLY A 76 -10.73 -10.80 -11.23
CA GLY A 76 -11.14 -11.50 -12.45
C GLY A 76 -10.34 -12.78 -12.72
N GLY A 77 -9.22 -12.97 -12.01
CA GLY A 77 -8.39 -14.17 -12.08
C GLY A 77 -9.16 -15.41 -11.64
N ARG A 78 -8.92 -16.53 -12.33
CA ARG A 78 -9.47 -17.83 -11.91
C ARG A 78 -8.76 -18.30 -10.63
N CYS A 79 -9.53 -18.86 -9.71
CA CYS A 79 -8.93 -19.57 -8.60
C CYS A 79 -8.05 -20.73 -9.12
N PRO A 80 -6.90 -20.98 -8.48
CA PRO A 80 -6.09 -22.15 -8.80
C PRO A 80 -6.93 -23.42 -8.61
N SER A 81 -6.78 -24.39 -9.51
CA SER A 81 -7.48 -25.68 -9.38
C SER A 81 -6.91 -26.47 -8.21
N PRO A 82 -7.68 -27.38 -7.57
CA PRO A 82 -7.15 -28.20 -6.48
C PRO A 82 -5.89 -29.01 -6.86
N ASN A 83 -5.73 -29.34 -8.15
CA ASN A 83 -4.56 -30.06 -8.65
C ASN A 83 -3.26 -29.24 -8.59
N THR A 84 -3.33 -27.91 -8.39
CA THR A 84 -2.14 -27.08 -8.23
C THR A 84 -1.60 -27.05 -6.79
N LEU A 85 -2.27 -27.68 -5.82
CA LEU A 85 -1.84 -27.66 -4.41
C LEU A 85 -0.44 -28.25 -4.18
N LEU A 86 -0.05 -29.25 -4.97
CA LEU A 86 1.25 -29.94 -4.87
C LEU A 86 2.22 -29.53 -5.97
N ARG A 87 1.81 -28.63 -6.87
CA ARG A 87 2.69 -28.10 -7.93
C ARG A 87 3.70 -27.13 -7.36
N ARG A 88 4.93 -27.20 -7.87
CA ARG A 88 5.97 -26.22 -7.57
C ARG A 88 5.88 -25.06 -8.56
N GLU A 89 6.37 -23.90 -8.17
CA GLU A 89 6.54 -22.79 -9.13
C GLU A 89 7.41 -23.26 -10.31
N GLY A 90 6.84 -23.26 -11.52
CA GLY A 90 7.49 -23.76 -12.75
C GLY A 90 6.75 -24.89 -13.48
N ASP A 91 5.80 -25.57 -12.82
CA ASP A 91 5.00 -26.60 -13.48
C ASP A 91 3.97 -25.95 -14.44
N ALA A 92 4.18 -26.11 -15.75
CA ALA A 92 3.40 -25.43 -16.81
C ALA A 92 1.87 -25.56 -16.61
N CYS A 93 1.14 -24.44 -16.61
CA CYS A 93 -0.33 -24.43 -16.61
C CYS A 93 -0.88 -25.18 -17.84
N GLU A 94 -1.20 -26.46 -17.69
CA GLU A 94 -2.08 -27.14 -18.65
C GLU A 94 -3.50 -26.62 -18.42
N GLY A 95 -4.00 -25.83 -19.36
CA GLY A 95 -5.43 -25.50 -19.43
C GLY A 95 -5.84 -24.08 -19.06
N ALA A 96 -4.98 -23.07 -19.24
CA ALA A 96 -5.45 -21.69 -19.37
C ALA A 96 -5.66 -21.35 -20.87
N ARG A 97 -6.71 -21.91 -21.47
CA ARG A 97 -7.39 -21.25 -22.59
C ARG A 97 -8.57 -20.43 -22.05
#